data_AF-A0A3S3MZL4-F1
#
_entry.id   AF-A0A3S3MZL4-F1
#
_cell.length_a   1.000
_cell.length_b   1.000
_cell.length_c   1.000
_cell.angle_alpha   90.00
_cell.angle_beta   90.00
_cell.angle_gamma   90.00
#
_symmetry.space_group_name_H-M   'P 1'
#
loop_
_entity.id
_entity.type
_entity.pdbx_description
1 polymer ?
#
loop_
_entity_poly.entity_id
_entity_poly.type
_entity_poly.pdbx_seq_one_letter_code
_entity_poly.pdbx_strand_id
1 'polypeptide(L)'
;MTLPAGIEVRWRGVDDGARPREVSRALLAEMLPGASFHARCVRCGGEHGRLRVSGADATVSVSYVAGWAFAAAGPAAIALGLDAAPDVEASLDRVLPGADARSWARVEAVLKADGRGLTVDPMRVVVEDAPPAGADWVARIDDDRPFTGWDVPGPAGVVLAVAARSPS
;
A
#
# COMPACT_ATOMS: atom_id res chain seq x y z
N MET A 1 3.92 16.29 7.54
CA MET A 1 4.69 15.39 6.68
C MET A 1 4.09 15.43 5.29
N THR A 2 4.90 15.40 4.24
CA THR A 2 4.43 15.55 2.86
C THR A 2 4.97 14.39 2.04
N LEU A 3 4.07 13.63 1.42
CA LEU A 3 4.46 12.59 0.46
C LEU A 3 5.24 13.23 -0.72
N PRO A 4 6.06 12.45 -1.43
CA PRO A 4 6.72 12.92 -2.64
C PRO A 4 5.72 13.51 -3.64
N ALA A 5 6.18 14.49 -4.40
CA ALA A 5 5.37 15.09 -5.46
C ALA A 5 4.82 14.01 -6.41
N GLY A 6 3.51 14.05 -6.66
CA GLY A 6 2.81 13.11 -7.53
C GLY A 6 2.30 11.85 -6.86
N ILE A 7 2.61 11.58 -5.58
CA ILE A 7 1.93 10.52 -4.82
C ILE A 7 0.75 11.13 -4.05
N GLU A 8 -0.44 10.59 -4.28
CA GLU A 8 -1.66 10.99 -3.58
C GLU A 8 -2.26 9.77 -2.87
N VAL A 9 -2.77 9.99 -1.65
CA VAL A 9 -3.52 8.99 -0.89
C VAL A 9 -4.89 9.56 -0.54
N ARG A 10 -5.95 8.77 -0.76
CA ARG A 10 -7.31 9.07 -0.34
C ARG A 10 -7.94 7.89 0.38
N TRP A 11 -8.93 8.15 1.21
CA TRP A 11 -9.72 7.13 1.88
C TRP A 11 -11.19 7.54 2.01
N ARG A 12 -12.06 6.54 2.19
CA ARG A 12 -13.50 6.72 2.36
C ARG A 12 -14.06 5.62 3.27
N GLY A 13 -15.03 5.99 4.11
CA GLY A 13 -15.79 5.03 4.90
C GLY A 13 -16.58 4.11 3.98
N VAL A 14 -16.71 2.86 4.38
CA VAL A 14 -17.50 1.85 3.67
C VAL A 14 -18.80 1.72 4.42
N ASP A 15 -19.88 2.21 3.81
CA ASP A 15 -21.23 2.12 4.37
C ASP A 15 -21.70 0.65 4.46
N ASP A 16 -22.69 0.40 5.31
CA ASP A 16 -23.29 -0.91 5.48
C ASP A 16 -23.81 -1.48 4.15
N GLY A 17 -23.35 -2.69 3.81
CA GLY A 17 -23.71 -3.38 2.57
C GLY A 17 -22.87 -3.00 1.35
N ALA A 18 -22.08 -1.93 1.41
CA ALA A 18 -21.13 -1.59 0.35
C ALA A 18 -19.91 -2.52 0.37
N ARG A 19 -19.34 -2.82 -0.80
CA ARG A 19 -18.10 -3.61 -0.88
C ARG A 19 -16.89 -2.67 -0.82
N PRO A 20 -15.91 -2.87 0.08
CA PRO A 20 -14.71 -2.03 0.15
C PRO A 20 -13.99 -1.87 -1.20
N ARG A 21 -14.00 -2.93 -2.01
CA ARG A 21 -13.48 -2.93 -3.38
C ARG A 21 -14.16 -1.88 -4.25
N GLU A 22 -15.49 -1.80 -4.27
CA GLU A 22 -16.23 -0.82 -5.07
C GLU A 22 -15.92 0.61 -4.62
N VAL A 23 -15.87 0.82 -3.30
CA VAL A 23 -15.49 2.11 -2.71
C VAL A 23 -14.08 2.53 -3.14
N SER A 24 -13.09 1.63 -3.09
CA SER A 24 -11.74 1.95 -3.57
C SER A 24 -11.66 2.23 -5.08
N ARG A 25 -12.52 1.60 -5.89
CA ARG A 25 -12.59 1.86 -7.33
C ARG A 25 -13.19 3.23 -7.62
N ALA A 26 -14.21 3.64 -6.86
CA ALA A 26 -14.75 4.99 -6.92
C ALA A 26 -13.68 6.03 -6.55
N LEU A 27 -12.95 5.82 -5.44
CA LEU A 27 -11.83 6.68 -5.06
C LEU A 27 -10.78 6.82 -6.17
N LEU A 28 -10.36 5.69 -6.75
CA LEU A 28 -9.38 5.70 -7.83
C LEU A 28 -9.90 6.37 -9.10
N ALA A 29 -11.18 6.23 -9.44
CA ALA A 29 -11.79 6.91 -10.59
C ALA A 29 -11.86 8.44 -10.40
N GLU A 30 -12.02 8.91 -9.16
CA GLU A 30 -11.96 10.34 -8.84
C GLU A 30 -10.53 10.89 -8.88
N MET A 31 -9.54 10.08 -8.51
CA MET A 31 -8.11 10.45 -8.57
C MET A 31 -7.58 10.42 -10.02
N LEU A 32 -8.08 9.48 -10.83
CA LEU A 32 -7.64 9.25 -12.20
C LEU A 32 -8.86 9.17 -13.14
N PRO A 33 -9.48 10.32 -13.47
CA PRO A 33 -10.66 10.34 -14.33
C PRO A 33 -10.39 9.70 -15.70
N GLY A 34 -11.28 8.81 -16.13
CA GLY A 34 -11.17 8.09 -17.40
C GLY A 34 -10.29 6.84 -17.37
N ALA A 35 -9.63 6.54 -16.25
CA ALA A 35 -8.88 5.30 -16.08
C ALA A 35 -9.79 4.11 -15.76
N SER A 36 -9.37 2.92 -16.20
CA SER A 36 -9.95 1.64 -15.79
C SER A 36 -8.97 0.84 -14.93
N PHE A 37 -9.52 0.04 -14.01
CA PHE A 37 -8.74 -0.68 -13.01
C PHE A 37 -9.05 -2.17 -13.01
N HIS A 38 -8.04 -3.00 -13.24
CA HIS A 38 -8.18 -4.44 -13.34
C HIS A 38 -7.24 -5.16 -12.38
N ALA A 39 -7.78 -6.05 -11.54
CA ALA A 39 -7.00 -6.93 -10.69
C ALA A 39 -7.21 -8.36 -11.17
N ARG A 40 -6.15 -9.02 -11.65
CA ARG A 40 -6.20 -10.44 -12.02
C ARG A 40 -4.97 -11.14 -11.47
N CYS A 41 -5.20 -12.23 -10.72
CA CYS A 41 -4.12 -13.06 -10.21
C CYS A 41 -3.50 -13.83 -11.39
N VAL A 42 -2.17 -13.73 -11.55
CA VAL A 42 -1.44 -14.47 -12.59
C VAL A 42 -1.45 -15.99 -12.39
N ARG A 43 -1.79 -16.45 -11.17
CA ARG A 43 -1.82 -17.87 -10.80
C ARG A 43 -3.18 -18.52 -11.02
N CYS A 44 -4.27 -17.88 -10.59
CA CYS A 44 -5.63 -18.47 -10.62
C CYS A 44 -6.65 -17.66 -11.43
N GLY A 45 -6.30 -16.48 -11.94
CA GLY A 45 -7.20 -15.61 -12.70
C GLY A 45 -8.19 -14.78 -11.87
N GLY A 46 -8.28 -15.00 -10.55
CA GLY A 46 -9.22 -14.32 -9.65
C GLY A 46 -8.91 -12.83 -9.42
N GLU A 47 -9.85 -12.11 -8.81
CA GLU A 47 -9.80 -10.65 -8.68
C GLU A 47 -8.90 -10.11 -7.54
N HIS A 48 -8.03 -10.95 -7.00
CA HIS A 48 -7.11 -10.61 -5.90
C HIS A 48 -5.67 -10.41 -6.36
N GLY A 49 -5.45 -10.27 -7.67
CA GLY A 49 -4.14 -9.89 -8.20
C GLY A 49 -3.79 -8.43 -7.98
N ARG A 50 -2.56 -8.07 -8.34
CA ARG A 50 -2.13 -6.66 -8.40
C ARG A 50 -3.06 -5.85 -9.28
N LEU A 51 -3.39 -4.64 -8.81
CA LEU A 51 -4.20 -3.70 -9.56
C LEU A 51 -3.38 -3.10 -10.71
N ARG A 52 -3.96 -3.09 -11.91
CA ARG A 52 -3.39 -2.48 -13.11
C ARG A 52 -4.31 -1.35 -13.59
N VAL A 53 -3.69 -0.27 -14.05
CA VAL A 53 -4.37 0.90 -14.59
C VAL A 53 -4.33 0.84 -16.11
N SER A 54 -5.39 1.27 -16.76
CA SER A 54 -5.42 1.53 -18.21
C SER A 54 -6.10 2.87 -18.45
N GLY A 55 -5.72 3.58 -19.52
CA GLY A 55 -6.26 4.92 -19.82
C GLY A 55 -5.61 6.07 -19.04
N ALA A 56 -4.64 5.79 -18.15
CA ALA A 56 -3.81 6.79 -17.48
C ALA A 56 -2.40 6.26 -17.23
N ASP A 57 -1.40 7.15 -17.26
CA ASP A 57 0.00 6.83 -16.96
C ASP A 57 0.26 6.87 -15.46
N ALA A 58 -0.38 5.93 -14.74
CA ALA A 58 -0.33 5.87 -13.28
C ALA A 58 -0.14 4.45 -12.75
N THR A 59 0.40 4.37 -11.55
CA THR A 59 0.38 3.16 -10.71
C THR A 59 -0.52 3.41 -9.50
N VAL A 60 -1.10 2.33 -8.96
CA VAL A 60 -2.06 2.43 -7.86
C VAL A 60 -1.89 1.28 -6.86
N SER A 61 -2.22 1.54 -5.60
CA SER A 61 -2.32 0.53 -4.56
C SER A 61 -3.56 0.78 -3.70
N VAL A 62 -4.13 -0.28 -3.14
CA VAL A 62 -5.33 -0.19 -2.29
C VAL A 62 -5.16 -1.04 -1.03
N SER A 63 -5.83 -0.62 0.05
CA SER A 63 -6.00 -1.43 1.25
C SER A 63 -7.38 -1.22 1.86
N TYR A 64 -7.82 -2.15 2.69
CA TYR A 64 -9.13 -2.12 3.34
C TYR A 64 -8.99 -2.59 4.78
N VAL A 65 -9.47 -1.79 5.73
CA VAL A 65 -9.42 -2.15 7.15
C VAL A 65 -10.48 -1.38 7.93
N ALA A 66 -11.04 -2.00 8.97
CA ALA A 66 -11.94 -1.35 9.93
C ALA A 66 -13.09 -0.52 9.32
N GLY A 67 -13.71 -1.00 8.25
CA GLY A 67 -14.80 -0.28 7.57
C GLY A 67 -14.33 0.88 6.69
N TRP A 68 -13.05 0.94 6.33
CA TRP A 68 -12.48 1.93 5.43
C TRP A 68 -11.88 1.30 4.17
N ALA A 69 -11.94 2.04 3.07
CA ALA A 69 -11.20 1.76 1.85
C ALA A 69 -10.18 2.86 1.61
N PHE A 70 -8.95 2.47 1.28
CA PHE A 70 -7.82 3.34 1.02
C PHE A 70 -7.29 3.13 -0.39
N ALA A 71 -6.87 4.23 -1.02
CA ALA A 71 -6.31 4.22 -2.35
C ALA A 71 -5.10 5.15 -2.42
N ALA A 72 -4.01 4.68 -3.02
CA ALA A 72 -2.86 5.48 -3.40
C ALA A 72 -2.75 5.49 -4.93
N ALA A 73 -2.38 6.62 -5.49
CA ALA A 73 -1.99 6.77 -6.89
C ALA A 73 -0.65 7.51 -7.00
N GLY A 74 0.13 7.18 -8.01
CA GLY A 74 1.38 7.85 -8.32
C GLY A 74 1.81 7.64 -9.78
N PRO A 75 2.95 8.21 -10.20
CA PRO A 75 3.45 8.06 -11.57
C PRO A 75 3.68 6.59 -11.95
N ALA A 76 3.35 6.18 -13.19
CA ALA A 76 3.51 4.77 -13.59
C ALA A 76 4.96 4.25 -13.49
N ALA A 77 5.95 5.15 -13.57
CA ALA A 77 7.36 4.80 -13.53
C ALA A 77 7.85 4.30 -12.15
N ILE A 78 7.09 4.54 -11.08
CA ILE A 78 7.47 4.11 -9.72
C ILE A 78 6.81 2.78 -9.35
N ALA A 79 7.48 2.01 -8.48
CA ALA A 79 6.79 1.00 -7.70
C ALA A 79 6.05 1.71 -6.54
N LEU A 80 4.79 1.33 -6.28
CA LEU A 80 3.96 1.95 -5.25
C LEU A 80 3.16 0.89 -4.50
N GLY A 81 3.16 0.98 -3.17
CA GLY A 81 2.39 0.14 -2.28
C GLY A 81 1.80 0.95 -1.14
N LEU A 82 0.62 0.53 -0.70
CA LEU A 82 -0.15 1.15 0.38
C LEU A 82 -0.73 0.03 1.23
N ASP A 83 -0.49 0.10 2.54
CA ASP A 83 -1.21 -0.75 3.48
C ASP A 83 -1.72 -0.01 4.70
N ALA A 84 -2.84 -0.51 5.23
CA ALA A 84 -3.57 0.05 6.34
C ALA A 84 -3.87 -1.08 7.34
N ALA A 85 -3.54 -0.86 8.60
CA ALA A 85 -3.72 -1.81 9.69
C ALA A 85 -4.55 -1.18 10.81
N PRO A 86 -5.34 -1.97 11.58
CA PRO A 86 -6.05 -1.43 12.72
C PRO A 86 -5.04 -1.06 13.81
N ASP A 87 -5.17 0.14 14.37
CA ASP A 87 -4.32 0.63 15.47
C ASP A 87 -4.82 0.04 16.80
N VAL A 88 -4.74 -1.27 16.90
CA VAL A 88 -5.09 -2.05 18.09
C VAL A 88 -3.94 -3.00 18.40
N GLU A 89 -3.74 -3.32 19.69
CA GLU A 89 -2.80 -4.34 20.15
C GLU A 89 -3.28 -5.76 19.77
N ALA A 90 -3.42 -6.04 18.48
CA ALA A 90 -3.53 -7.40 17.98
C ALA A 90 -2.11 -7.96 17.79
N SER A 91 -1.78 -9.04 18.50
CA SER A 91 -0.51 -9.74 18.27
C SER A 91 -0.43 -10.26 16.83
N LEU A 92 0.61 -9.84 16.13
CA LEU A 92 0.95 -10.30 14.78
C LEU A 92 1.99 -11.41 14.80
N ASP A 93 2.22 -12.04 15.96
CA ASP A 93 3.37 -12.94 16.20
C ASP A 93 3.42 -14.16 15.28
N ARG A 94 2.26 -14.57 14.73
CA ARG A 94 2.17 -15.69 13.79
C ARG A 94 2.75 -15.38 12.42
N VAL A 95 2.86 -14.10 12.05
CA VAL A 95 3.27 -13.65 10.71
C VAL A 95 4.54 -12.82 10.79
N LEU A 96 4.66 -11.97 11.82
CA LEU A 96 5.84 -11.16 12.10
C LEU A 96 6.01 -11.05 13.62
N PRO A 97 6.83 -11.92 14.25
CA PRO A 97 7.06 -11.95 15.70
C PRO A 97 7.47 -10.58 16.26
N GLY A 98 6.75 -10.13 17.29
CA GLY A 98 7.03 -8.87 17.99
C GLY A 98 6.67 -7.60 17.23
N ALA A 99 6.06 -7.69 16.04
CA ALA A 99 5.64 -6.52 15.29
C ALA A 99 4.33 -5.93 15.81
N ASP A 100 4.32 -4.59 15.91
CA ASP A 100 3.11 -3.81 16.07
C ASP A 100 2.42 -3.55 14.72
N ALA A 101 1.21 -2.99 14.78
CA ALA A 101 0.41 -2.68 13.61
C ALA A 101 1.13 -1.74 12.62
N ARG A 102 1.97 -0.83 13.12
CA ARG A 102 2.76 0.09 12.29
C ARG A 102 3.81 -0.67 11.50
N SER A 103 4.63 -1.48 12.18
CA SER A 103 5.68 -2.28 11.56
C SER A 103 5.12 -3.19 10.49
N TRP A 104 3.96 -3.80 10.78
CA TRP A 104 3.25 -4.63 9.81
C TRP A 104 2.74 -3.86 8.59
N ALA A 105 2.09 -2.70 8.77
CA ALA A 105 1.62 -1.89 7.66
C ALA A 105 2.79 -1.47 6.74
N ARG A 106 3.96 -1.17 7.30
CA ARG A 106 5.16 -0.85 6.52
C ARG A 106 5.64 -2.04 5.69
N VAL A 107 5.71 -3.23 6.29
CA VAL A 107 6.07 -4.48 5.59
C VAL A 107 5.11 -4.79 4.46
N GLU A 108 3.80 -4.76 4.71
CA GLU A 108 2.77 -4.99 3.69
C GLU A 108 2.80 -3.93 2.58
N ALA A 109 3.05 -2.65 2.91
CA ALA A 109 3.23 -1.60 1.92
C ALA A 109 4.41 -1.90 0.98
N VAL A 110 5.54 -2.38 1.52
CA VAL A 110 6.71 -2.80 0.73
C VAL A 110 6.38 -4.00 -0.16
N LEU A 111 5.74 -5.04 0.38
CA LEU A 111 5.35 -6.23 -0.39
C LEU A 111 4.37 -5.89 -1.53
N LYS A 112 3.44 -4.97 -1.27
CA LYS A 112 2.52 -4.45 -2.29
C LYS A 112 3.23 -3.63 -3.34
N ALA A 113 4.22 -2.79 -2.97
CA ALA A 113 5.03 -2.03 -3.91
C ALA A 113 5.89 -2.94 -4.78
N ASP A 114 6.50 -3.95 -4.19
CA ASP A 114 7.31 -4.95 -4.86
C ASP A 114 6.51 -5.77 -5.89
N GLY A 115 5.36 -6.32 -5.47
CA GLY A 115 4.41 -6.95 -6.39
C GLY A 115 4.55 -8.43 -6.62
N ARG A 116 5.58 -9.05 -6.07
CA ARG A 116 5.66 -10.50 -5.95
C ARG A 116 4.62 -11.02 -4.94
N GLY A 117 4.06 -10.15 -4.10
CA GLY A 117 3.00 -10.49 -3.13
C GLY A 117 3.49 -11.55 -2.13
N LEU A 118 2.60 -12.48 -1.73
CA LEU A 118 2.89 -13.55 -0.77
C LEU A 118 3.95 -14.57 -1.23
N THR A 119 4.57 -14.39 -2.40
CA THR A 119 5.73 -15.21 -2.79
C THR A 119 7.02 -14.74 -2.12
N VAL A 120 7.01 -13.56 -1.51
CA VAL A 120 8.06 -13.07 -0.62
C VAL A 120 7.58 -13.25 0.82
N ASP A 121 8.41 -13.91 1.63
CA ASP A 121 8.19 -14.02 3.08
C ASP A 121 8.28 -12.62 3.72
N PRO A 122 7.26 -12.16 4.47
CA PRO A 122 7.30 -10.87 5.17
C PRO A 122 8.54 -10.66 6.04
N MET A 123 9.11 -11.73 6.61
CA MET A 123 10.34 -11.67 7.41
C MET A 123 11.57 -11.21 6.63
N ARG A 124 11.54 -11.26 5.30
CA ARG A 124 12.62 -10.78 4.43
C ARG A 124 12.59 -9.28 4.20
N VAL A 125 11.53 -8.61 4.63
CA VAL A 125 11.44 -7.14 4.59
C VAL A 125 12.12 -6.58 5.83
N VAL A 126 13.27 -5.94 5.64
CA VAL A 126 13.98 -5.23 6.69
C VAL A 126 13.63 -3.75 6.61
N VAL A 127 13.09 -3.19 7.70
CA VAL A 127 12.70 -1.77 7.81
C VAL A 127 13.65 -1.06 8.77
N GLU A 128 14.12 0.13 8.37
CA GLU A 128 15.04 0.96 9.16
C GLU A 128 14.46 2.38 9.33
N ASP A 129 14.43 2.88 10.57
CA ASP A 129 13.88 4.20 10.95
C ASP A 129 14.87 5.37 10.76
N ALA A 130 15.88 5.23 9.89
CA ALA A 130 16.90 6.25 9.62
C ALA A 130 17.04 6.59 8.12
N PRO A 131 16.01 7.18 7.50
CA PRO A 131 15.99 7.39 6.06
C PRO A 131 16.76 8.66 5.60
N PRO A 132 17.02 8.80 4.29
CA PRO A 132 17.35 10.09 3.69
C PRO A 132 16.25 11.14 3.93
N ALA A 133 16.61 12.43 3.85
CA ALA A 133 15.70 13.54 4.15
C ALA A 133 14.38 13.46 3.35
N GLY A 134 13.25 13.58 4.05
CA GLY A 134 11.91 13.61 3.45
C GLY A 134 11.12 12.29 3.48
N ALA A 135 11.67 11.25 4.11
CA ALA A 135 10.97 10.00 4.40
C ALA A 135 10.98 9.69 5.89
N ASP A 136 10.14 8.74 6.32
CA ASP A 136 10.07 8.32 7.73
C ASP A 136 10.83 7.02 7.96
N TRP A 137 10.93 6.17 6.93
CA TRP A 137 11.65 4.91 6.98
C TRP A 137 12.14 4.49 5.60
N VAL A 138 13.10 3.57 5.58
CA VAL A 138 13.53 2.84 4.38
C VAL A 138 13.36 1.35 4.61
N ALA A 139 13.15 0.60 3.53
CA ALA A 139 13.05 -0.84 3.62
C ALA A 139 13.71 -1.56 2.44
N ARG A 140 14.15 -2.79 2.67
CA ARG A 140 14.75 -3.66 1.65
C ARG A 140 14.17 -5.06 1.73
N ILE A 141 14.14 -5.73 0.58
CA ILE A 141 13.89 -7.17 0.48
C ILE A 141 15.23 -7.79 0.11
N ASP A 142 15.86 -8.50 1.05
CA ASP A 142 17.25 -8.97 0.89
C ASP A 142 18.20 -7.84 0.43
N ASP A 143 19.00 -8.07 -0.62
CA ASP A 143 19.95 -7.12 -1.21
C ASP A 143 19.34 -6.23 -2.31
N ASP A 144 18.01 -6.21 -2.47
CA ASP A 144 17.35 -5.36 -3.47
C ASP A 144 17.55 -3.87 -3.19
N ARG A 145 17.30 -3.06 -4.23
CA ARG A 145 17.23 -1.59 -4.09
C ARG A 145 16.16 -1.19 -3.08
N PRO A 146 16.43 -0.18 -2.22
CA PRO A 146 15.55 0.16 -1.13
C PRO A 146 14.25 0.79 -1.64
N PHE A 147 13.20 0.57 -0.87
CA PHE A 147 11.98 1.35 -0.90
C PHE A 147 12.12 2.49 0.10
N THR A 148 11.59 3.65 -0.28
CA THR A 148 11.37 4.77 0.63
C THR A 148 9.95 4.70 1.14
N GLY A 149 9.74 4.99 2.41
CA GLY A 149 8.45 4.84 3.04
C GLY A 149 8.03 5.98 3.94
N TRP A 150 6.72 6.06 4.15
CA TRP A 150 6.01 7.15 4.81
C TRP A 150 4.86 6.61 5.66
N ASP A 151 4.77 7.07 6.91
CA ASP A 151 3.62 6.84 7.77
C ASP A 151 2.62 7.98 7.59
N VAL A 152 1.50 7.68 6.93
CA VAL A 152 0.55 8.71 6.46
C VAL A 152 -0.58 8.87 7.48
N PRO A 153 -1.06 10.10 7.74
CA PRO A 153 -2.26 10.28 8.55
C PRO A 153 -3.46 9.55 7.94
N GLY A 154 -4.24 8.88 8.78
CA GLY A 154 -5.44 8.15 8.40
C GLY A 154 -6.63 8.49 9.30
N PRO A 155 -7.78 7.82 9.10
CA PRO A 155 -8.90 7.89 10.03
C PRO A 155 -8.47 7.35 11.40
N ALA A 156 -9.17 7.80 12.46
CA ALA A 156 -8.87 7.37 13.83
C ALA A 156 -8.90 5.83 13.96
N GLY A 157 -7.93 5.28 14.68
CA GLY A 157 -7.81 3.83 14.89
C GLY A 157 -7.23 3.05 13.71
N VAL A 158 -6.61 3.73 12.73
CA VAL A 158 -5.93 3.08 11.59
C VAL A 158 -4.51 3.63 11.44
N VAL A 159 -3.56 2.72 11.30
CA VAL A 159 -2.18 3.03 10.89
C VAL A 159 -2.06 2.84 9.39
N LEU A 160 -1.47 3.80 8.67
CA LEU A 160 -1.36 3.79 7.21
C LEU A 160 0.09 3.99 6.80
N ALA A 161 0.59 3.12 5.92
CA ALA A 161 1.94 3.17 5.40
C ALA A 161 1.94 3.18 3.87
N VAL A 162 2.80 4.02 3.29
CA VAL A 162 3.08 4.06 1.85
C VAL A 162 4.54 3.67 1.62
N ALA A 163 4.79 2.81 0.64
CA ALA A 163 6.12 2.49 0.16
C ALA A 163 6.24 2.83 -1.32
N ALA A 164 7.34 3.45 -1.73
CA ALA A 164 7.65 3.69 -3.13
C ALA A 164 9.11 3.41 -3.46
N ARG A 165 9.36 3.09 -4.73
CA ARG A 165 10.72 2.99 -5.27
C ARG A 165 10.76 3.59 -6.66
N SER A 166 11.64 4.57 -6.83
CA SER A 166 11.90 5.20 -8.13
C SER A 166 12.46 4.20 -9.14
N PRO A 167 12.23 4.42 -10.45
CA PRO A 167 12.91 3.65 -11.48
C PRO A 167 14.42 3.82 -11.38
N SER A 168 15.16 2.87 -11.96
CA SER A 168 16.62 2.97 -12.13
C SER A 168 17.01 4.09 -13.07
#